data_AF-A0AAV4PGQ4-F1
#
_entry.id   AF-A0AAV4PGQ4-F1
#
_cell.length_a   1.000
_cell.length_b   1.000
_cell.length_c   1.000
_cell.angle_alpha   90.00
_cell.angle_beta   90.00
_cell.angle_gamma   90.00
#
_symmetry.space_group_name_H-M   'P 1'
#
loop_
_entity.id
_entity.type
_entity.pdbx_description
1 polymer ?
#
loop_
_entity_poly.entity_id
_entity_poly.type
_entity_poly.pdbx_seq_one_letter_code
_entity_poly.pdbx_strand_id
1 'polypeptide(L)'
;MCYPPPVTLMERHKIISNLRLKEVMLPEKTNEILTEEMIQLIKWLLHHDVTKRPNSNELITSKYIPPLLMEESELNNLLQTTVSNPQSRMYKHMISALFEQAVTPEFNFTYDIDVF
;
A
#
# COMPACT_ATOMS: atom_id res chain seq x y z
N MET A 1 10.21 2.72 -14.31
CA MET A 1 9.88 3.23 -15.66
C MET A 1 8.94 4.42 -15.51
N CYS A 2 9.34 5.60 -15.96
CA CYS A 2 8.50 6.80 -15.89
C CYS A 2 8.26 7.33 -17.31
N TYR A 3 7.05 7.81 -17.59
CA TYR A 3 6.75 8.50 -18.84
C TYR A 3 7.61 9.77 -18.93
N PRO A 4 8.23 10.08 -20.08
CA PRO A 4 9.11 11.23 -20.21
C PRO A 4 8.37 12.54 -19.91
N PRO A 5 9.01 13.50 -19.22
CA PRO A 5 8.38 14.77 -18.95
C PRO A 5 8.15 15.54 -20.27
N PRO A 6 7.02 16.26 -20.41
CA PRO A 6 6.76 17.09 -21.58
C PRO A 6 7.82 18.19 -21.68
N VAL A 7 8.32 18.44 -22.89
CA VAL A 7 9.40 19.41 -23.15
C VAL A 7 8.86 20.84 -23.15
N THR A 8 7.60 21.02 -23.52
CA THR A 8 6.95 22.34 -23.58
C THR A 8 5.70 22.41 -22.70
N LEU A 9 5.36 23.63 -22.28
CA LEU A 9 4.11 23.88 -21.54
C LEU A 9 2.87 23.54 -22.38
N MET A 10 2.93 23.74 -23.70
CA MET A 10 1.81 23.43 -24.59
C MET A 10 1.57 21.92 -24.70
N GLU A 11 2.65 21.13 -24.77
CA GLU A 11 2.56 19.68 -24.73
C GLU A 11 1.94 19.21 -23.41
N ARG A 12 2.39 19.75 -22.27
CA ARG A 12 1.79 19.48 -20.96
C ARG A 12 0.30 19.84 -20.95
N HIS A 13 -0.07 21.02 -21.44
CA HIS A 13 -1.46 21.46 -21.49
C HIS A 13 -2.32 20.51 -22.33
N LYS A 14 -1.83 20.08 -23.49
CA LYS A 14 -2.52 19.12 -24.37
C LYS A 14 -2.72 17.77 -23.68
N ILE A 15 -1.67 17.23 -23.05
CA ILE A 15 -1.73 15.95 -22.31
C ILE A 15 -2.76 16.04 -21.18
N ILE A 16 -2.69 17.06 -20.33
CA ILE A 16 -3.61 17.23 -19.20
C ILE A 16 -5.05 17.44 -19.69
N SER A 17 -5.24 18.23 -20.76
CA SER A 17 -6.57 18.45 -21.35
C SER A 17 -7.18 17.13 -21.82
N ASN A 18 -6.39 16.28 -22.48
CA ASN A 18 -6.82 14.95 -22.94
C ASN A 18 -7.17 14.01 -21.78
N LEU A 19 -6.38 14.03 -20.70
CA LEU A 19 -6.66 13.23 -19.49
C LEU A 19 -7.95 13.66 -18.78
N ARG A 20 -8.34 14.93 -18.90
CA ARG A 20 -9.57 15.48 -18.30
C ARG A 20 -10.81 15.25 -19.17
N LEU A 21 -10.67 14.69 -20.37
CA LEU A 21 -11.82 14.26 -21.16
C LEU A 21 -12.55 13.11 -20.47
N LYS A 22 -13.84 12.94 -20.77
CA LYS A 22 -14.67 11.85 -20.21
C LYS A 22 -14.07 10.46 -20.43
N GLU A 23 -13.36 10.28 -21.54
CA GLU A 23 -12.72 9.02 -21.95
C GLU A 23 -11.32 8.82 -21.35
N VAL A 24 -10.74 9.83 -20.68
CA VAL A 24 -9.38 9.81 -20.10
C VAL A 24 -8.34 9.35 -21.14
N MET A 25 -8.10 10.20 -22.14
CA MET A 25 -7.24 9.87 -23.28
C MET A 25 -5.76 9.97 -22.91
N LEU A 26 -5.10 8.81 -22.80
CA LEU A 26 -3.67 8.69 -22.53
C LEU A 26 -2.83 8.98 -23.81
N PRO A 27 -1.60 9.51 -23.68
CA PRO A 27 -0.69 9.69 -24.82
C PRO A 27 -0.36 8.37 -25.53
N GLU A 28 -0.18 8.38 -26.85
CA GLU A 28 0.05 7.16 -27.65
C GLU A 28 1.22 6.29 -27.15
N LYS A 29 2.30 6.92 -26.69
CA LYS A 29 3.50 6.25 -26.18
C LYS A 29 3.32 5.58 -24.81
N THR A 30 2.17 5.73 -24.15
CA THR A 30 1.98 5.13 -22.82
C THR A 30 2.02 3.62 -22.85
N ASN A 31 1.50 3.00 -23.92
CA ASN A 31 1.43 1.54 -24.03
C ASN A 31 2.81 0.89 -24.20
N GLU A 32 3.80 1.65 -24.64
CA GLU A 32 5.19 1.19 -24.81
C GLU A 32 5.99 1.28 -23.49
N ILE A 33 5.60 2.19 -22.58
CA ILE A 33 6.38 2.56 -21.40
C ILE A 33 5.76 2.01 -20.11
N LEU A 34 4.43 1.98 -20.03
CA LEU A 34 3.67 1.59 -18.86
C LEU A 34 3.07 0.20 -19.05
N THR A 35 3.03 -0.58 -17.97
CA THR A 35 2.31 -1.85 -17.97
C THR A 35 0.80 -1.61 -17.99
N GLU A 36 0.04 -2.62 -18.42
CA GLU A 36 -1.42 -2.55 -18.45
C GLU A 36 -2.00 -2.24 -17.05
N GLU A 37 -1.41 -2.82 -15.99
CA GLU A 37 -1.80 -2.56 -14.61
C GLU A 37 -1.65 -1.09 -14.21
N MET A 38 -0.54 -0.45 -14.59
CA MET A 38 -0.31 0.98 -14.34
C MET A 38 -1.32 1.84 -15.12
N ILE A 39 -1.63 1.47 -16.36
CA ILE A 39 -2.64 2.16 -17.18
C ILE A 39 -4.02 2.06 -16.54
N GLN A 40 -4.42 0.87 -16.08
CA GLN A 40 -5.69 0.68 -15.37
C GLN A 40 -5.73 1.46 -14.05
N LEU A 41 -4.63 1.49 -13.31
CA LEU A 41 -4.50 2.27 -12.08
C LEU A 41 -4.71 3.77 -12.35
N ILE A 42 -4.06 4.32 -13.37
CA ILE A 42 -4.21 5.73 -13.77
C ILE A 42 -5.68 6.02 -14.14
N LYS A 43 -6.32 5.16 -14.94
CA LYS A 43 -7.74 5.32 -15.30
C LYS A 43 -8.66 5.24 -14.09
N TRP A 44 -8.37 4.37 -13.13
CA TRP A 44 -9.13 4.23 -11.90
C TRP A 44 -9.04 5.48 -11.01
N LEU A 45 -7.83 6.06 -10.90
CA LEU A 45 -7.59 7.30 -10.16
C LEU A 45 -8.21 8.53 -10.84
N LEU A 46 -8.16 8.58 -12.18
CA LEU A 46 -8.72 9.68 -12.98
C LEU A 46 -10.23 9.52 -13.27
N HIS A 47 -10.89 8.56 -12.64
CA HIS A 47 -12.31 8.35 -12.83
C HIS A 47 -13.11 9.60 -12.41
N HIS A 48 -14.02 10.06 -13.28
CA HIS A 48 -14.80 11.29 -13.10
C HIS A 48 -15.87 11.19 -12.01
N ASP A 49 -16.47 10.00 -11.87
CA ASP A 49 -17.34 9.67 -10.75
C ASP A 49 -16.49 9.42 -9.50
N VAL A 50 -16.64 10.28 -8.50
CA VAL A 50 -15.89 10.24 -7.24
C VAL A 50 -16.20 8.96 -6.45
N THR A 51 -17.42 8.43 -6.56
CA THR A 51 -17.82 7.22 -5.83
C THR A 51 -17.15 5.95 -6.34
N LYS A 52 -16.65 5.98 -7.58
CA LYS A 52 -15.95 4.86 -8.22
C LYS A 52 -14.43 4.94 -8.08
N ARG A 53 -13.92 6.06 -7.55
CA ARG A 53 -12.49 6.26 -7.32
C ARG A 53 -12.07 5.50 -6.06
N PRO A 54 -10.90 4.85 -6.05
CA PRO A 54 -10.45 4.12 -4.88
C PRO A 54 -10.20 5.04 -3.69
N ASN A 55 -10.44 4.52 -2.50
CA ASN A 55 -9.84 5.05 -1.28
C ASN A 55 -8.36 4.64 -1.18
N SER A 56 -7.55 5.38 -0.42
CA SER A 56 -6.13 5.09 -0.18
C SER A 56 -5.90 3.67 0.35
N ASN A 57 -6.75 3.18 1.25
CA ASN A 57 -6.64 1.83 1.78
C ASN A 57 -6.88 0.77 0.69
N GLU A 58 -7.93 0.96 -0.12
CA GLU A 58 -8.25 0.06 -1.24
C GLU A 58 -7.12 0.03 -2.27
N LEU A 59 -6.51 1.18 -2.53
CA LEU A 59 -5.41 1.35 -3.45
C LEU A 59 -4.18 0.54 -3.02
N ILE A 60 -3.78 0.64 -1.75
CA ILE A 60 -2.62 -0.07 -1.18
C ILE A 60 -2.84 -1.58 -1.17
N THR A 61 -4.07 -2.03 -0.92
CA THR A 61 -4.42 -3.46 -0.95
C THR A 61 -4.71 -3.98 -2.35
N SER A 62 -4.73 -3.11 -3.37
CA SER A 62 -5.09 -3.51 -4.73
C SER A 62 -4.00 -4.33 -5.39
N LYS A 63 -4.40 -5.18 -6.34
CA LYS A 63 -3.47 -5.96 -7.18
C LYS A 63 -2.52 -5.10 -8.03
N TYR A 64 -2.81 -3.81 -8.19
CA TYR A 64 -2.06 -2.90 -9.05
C TYR A 64 -0.84 -2.29 -8.36
N ILE A 65 -0.76 -2.39 -7.04
CA ILE A 65 0.38 -1.93 -6.25
C ILE A 65 1.15 -3.17 -5.80
N PRO A 66 2.46 -3.27 -6.11
CA PRO A 66 3.26 -4.36 -5.61
C PRO A 66 3.24 -4.30 -4.08
N PRO A 67 3.05 -5.45 -3.39
CA PRO A 67 3.10 -5.47 -1.94
C PRO A 67 4.42 -4.87 -1.47
N LEU A 68 4.37 -4.12 -0.37
CA LEU A 68 5.57 -3.63 0.30
C LEU A 68 6.34 -4.86 0.80
N LEU A 69 7.24 -5.37 -0.02
CA LEU A 69 8.18 -6.41 0.38
C LEU A 69 9.20 -5.71 1.27
N MET A 70 8.95 -5.69 2.58
CA MET A 70 10.03 -5.41 3.53
C MET A 70 11.03 -6.54 3.43
N GLU A 71 12.30 -6.19 3.22
CA GLU A 71 13.37 -7.18 3.32
C GLU A 71 13.42 -7.71 4.76
N GLU A 72 13.79 -8.98 4.93
CA GLU A 72 13.89 -9.60 6.25
C GLU A 72 14.89 -8.86 7.16
N SER A 73 15.95 -8.29 6.56
CA SER A 73 16.93 -7.42 7.21
C SER A 73 16.29 -6.14 7.77
N GLU A 74 15.40 -5.50 7.02
CA GLU A 74 14.68 -4.28 7.43
C GLU A 74 13.71 -4.57 8.56
N LEU A 75 13.01 -5.71 8.49
CA LEU A 75 12.12 -6.16 9.56
C LEU A 75 12.91 -6.42 10.85
N ASN A 76 14.03 -7.12 10.78
CA ASN A 76 14.89 -7.41 11.93
C ASN A 76 15.42 -6.12 12.58
N ASN A 77 15.83 -5.15 11.77
CA ASN A 77 16.25 -3.83 12.26
C ASN A 77 15.11 -3.08 12.95
N LEU A 78 13.90 -3.11 12.38
CA LEU A 78 12.70 -2.52 13.00
C LEU A 78 12.40 -3.17 14.36
N LEU A 79 12.49 -4.50 14.45
CA LEU A 79 12.28 -5.23 15.70
C LEU A 79 13.34 -4.87 16.73
N GLN A 80 14.63 -4.86 16.35
CA GLN A 80 15.73 -4.53 17.25
C GLN A 80 15.60 -3.11 17.81
N THR A 81 15.27 -2.14 16.95
CA THR A 81 15.06 -0.74 17.35
C THR A 81 13.80 -0.56 18.20
N THR A 82 12.76 -1.35 17.95
CA THR A 82 11.54 -1.32 18.76
C THR A 82 11.78 -1.91 20.15
N VAL A 83 12.53 -3.01 20.25
CA VAL A 83 12.86 -3.69 21.52
C VAL A 83 13.86 -2.90 22.37
N SER A 84 14.77 -2.14 21.74
CA SER A 84 15.82 -1.42 22.46
C SER A 84 15.31 -0.28 23.35
N ASN A 85 14.08 0.22 23.14
CA ASN A 85 13.48 1.28 23.95
C ASN A 85 12.16 0.85 24.62
N PRO A 86 12.22 0.34 25.87
CA PRO A 86 11.05 -0.07 26.64
C PRO A 86 10.03 1.04 26.93
N GLN A 87 10.45 2.32 26.89
CA GLN A 87 9.56 3.46 27.12
C GLN A 87 8.80 3.88 25.86
N SER A 88 9.20 3.38 24.68
CA SER A 88 8.56 3.74 23.42
C SER A 88 7.12 3.21 23.34
N ARG A 89 6.26 3.94 22.64
CA ARG A 89 4.88 3.50 22.36
C ARG A 89 4.87 2.22 21.52
N MET A 90 5.80 2.08 20.58
CA MET A 90 5.91 0.91 19.71
C MET A 90 6.29 -0.34 20.51
N TYR A 91 7.23 -0.25 21.44
CA TYR A 91 7.58 -1.35 22.34
C TYR A 91 6.37 -1.86 23.12
N LYS A 92 5.66 -0.94 23.81
CA LYS A 92 4.49 -1.28 24.63
C LYS A 92 3.38 -1.91 23.78
N HIS A 93 3.15 -1.38 22.58
CA HIS A 93 2.18 -1.92 21.65
C HIS A 93 2.56 -3.33 21.18
N MET A 94 3.82 -3.55 20.81
CA MET A 94 4.32 -4.86 20.38
C MET A 94 4.18 -5.91 21.49
N ILE A 95 4.59 -5.58 22.72
CA ILE A 95 4.46 -6.49 23.86
C ILE A 95 2.98 -6.82 24.14
N SER A 96 2.10 -5.82 24.13
CA SER A 96 0.66 -6.06 24.36
C SER A 96 0.08 -7.00 23.29
N ALA A 97 0.41 -6.76 22.02
CA ALA A 97 -0.04 -7.60 20.91
C ALA A 97 0.50 -9.04 20.99
N LEU A 98 1.72 -9.25 21.51
CA LEU A 98 2.29 -10.59 21.74
C LEU A 98 1.53 -11.35 22.84
N PHE A 99 1.10 -10.67 23.91
CA PHE A 99 0.32 -11.29 24.99
C PHE A 99 -1.17 -11.43 24.68
N GLU A 100 -1.71 -10.62 23.76
CA GLU A 100 -3.10 -10.72 23.27
C GLU A 100 -3.29 -11.79 22.17
N GLN A 101 -2.24 -12.55 21.84
CA GLN A 101 -2.34 -13.64 20.86
C GLN A 101 -3.36 -14.67 21.31
N ALA A 102 -4.29 -15.03 20.41
CA ALA A 102 -5.28 -16.04 20.68
C ALA A 102 -4.59 -17.38 20.97
N VAL A 103 -4.66 -17.83 22.22
CA VAL A 103 -4.18 -19.15 22.63
C VAL A 103 -5.17 -20.19 22.10
N THR A 104 -4.66 -21.24 21.46
CA THR A 104 -5.49 -22.34 21.00
C THR A 104 -6.17 -23.02 22.20
N PRO A 105 -7.44 -23.45 22.08
CA PRO A 105 -8.22 -23.94 23.21
C PRO A 105 -7.58 -25.16 23.89
N GLU A 106 -6.80 -25.95 23.16
CA GLU A 106 -6.06 -27.10 23.70
C GLU A 106 -4.95 -26.68 24.67
N PHE A 107 -4.28 -25.55 24.41
CA PHE A 107 -3.24 -25.01 25.29
C PHE A 107 -3.84 -24.34 26.54
N ASN A 108 -4.95 -23.62 26.39
CA ASN A 108 -5.68 -23.07 27.56
C ASN A 108 -6.09 -24.19 28.53
N PHE A 109 -6.60 -25.31 28.02
CA PHE A 109 -7.02 -26.43 28.87
C PHE A 109 -5.85 -27.13 29.58
N THR A 110 -4.63 -27.04 29.05
CA THR A 110 -3.47 -27.73 29.63
C THR A 110 -2.75 -26.88 30.68
N TYR A 111 -2.76 -25.56 30.51
CA TYR A 111 -1.92 -24.64 31.31
C TYR A 111 -2.70 -23.67 32.20
N ASP A 112 -3.99 -23.40 31.94
CA ASP A 112 -4.85 -22.52 32.76
C ASP A 112 -5.80 -23.31 33.69
N ILE A 113 -5.52 -24.59 33.95
CA ILE A 113 -6.18 -25.28 35.06
C ILE A 113 -5.54 -24.74 36.35
N ASP A 114 -6.23 -23.83 37.02
CA ASP A 114 -6.01 -23.55 38.44
C ASP A 114 -6.29 -24.85 39.21
N VAL A 115 -5.26 -25.67 39.37
CA VAL A 115 -5.29 -26.84 40.26
C VAL A 115 -5.28 -26.29 41.69
N PHE A 116 -6.47 -26.22 42.29
CA PHE A 116 -6.66 -26.00 43.72
C PHE A 116 -5.94 -27.06 44.56
#